data_AF-A0A955UKY5-F1
#
_entry.id   AF-A0A955UKY5-F1
#
_cell.length_a   1.000
_cell.length_b   1.000
_cell.length_c   1.000
_cell.angle_alpha   90.00
_cell.angle_beta   90.00
_cell.angle_gamma   90.00
#
_symmetry.space_group_name_H-M   'P 1'
#
loop_
_entity.id
_entity.type
_entity.pdbx_description
1 polymer ?
#
loop_
_entity_poly.entity_id
_entity_poly.type
_entity_poly.pdbx_seq_one_letter_code
_entity_poly.pdbx_strand_id
1 'polypeptide(L)'
;MNVLRPRLLGLLASSIALLAAAPAAYAADGVLEISQACAAGPGCFPGDAPGFPVTISSLAGSHSFALTSDIAVPTNAETAIEISRTNVSIDLRGFEIACRNAIGVPCGGADDSTQFAGGDGIRVTSSSVAYVEVHGGSINSMGDDGVELGAHAWVHDLRTIGNGGVGIGTNDSSEIRDCQIHDNGSHGIYNRTSGRSRAIGNSVIANGGTGLQMILEGLLAVLSYYDENVILNNGGGVAAGAFSGGGNFCGAGGGC
;
A
#
# COMPACT_ATOMS: atom_id res chain seq x y z
N MET A 1 -54.75 52.29 44.15
CA MET A 1 -53.37 52.78 43.86
C MET A 1 -52.46 51.56 44.00
N ASN A 2 -51.73 51.02 43.04
CA ASN A 2 -51.25 51.45 41.73
C ASN A 2 -51.14 50.20 40.83
N VAL A 3 -51.74 50.22 39.63
CA VAL A 3 -51.10 50.41 38.30
C VAL A 3 -50.53 49.11 37.69
N LEU A 4 -51.31 48.57 36.75
CA LEU A 4 -50.87 47.71 35.64
C LEU A 4 -49.80 48.42 34.80
N ARG A 5 -48.73 47.71 34.39
CA ARG A 5 -47.91 48.06 33.21
C ARG A 5 -47.42 46.83 32.42
N PRO A 6 -47.09 47.00 31.12
CA PRO A 6 -47.32 46.03 30.06
C PRO A 6 -46.04 45.50 29.34
N ARG A 7 -46.23 44.45 28.52
CA ARG A 7 -45.59 44.07 27.24
C ARG A 7 -44.09 44.34 26.99
N LEU A 8 -43.38 43.31 26.50
CA LEU A 8 -42.37 43.34 25.40
C LEU A 8 -42.05 41.85 25.10
N LEU A 9 -42.55 41.16 24.06
CA LEU A 9 -42.34 41.30 22.60
C LEU A 9 -40.90 41.68 22.19
N GLY A 10 -40.20 40.72 21.55
CA GLY A 10 -39.14 40.97 20.59
C GLY A 10 -37.73 40.54 21.00
N LEU A 11 -37.25 39.42 20.45
CA LEU A 11 -36.25 39.44 19.37
C LEU A 11 -36.01 37.99 18.87
N LEU A 12 -36.50 37.73 17.65
CA LEU A 12 -36.00 36.66 16.80
C LEU A 12 -34.52 36.94 16.50
N ALA A 13 -33.59 36.29 17.20
CA ALA A 13 -32.20 36.24 16.79
C ALA A 13 -32.09 35.17 15.69
N SER A 14 -32.15 35.64 14.44
CA SER A 14 -31.87 34.86 13.24
C SER A 14 -30.44 34.34 13.33
N SER A 15 -30.29 33.07 13.69
CA SER A 15 -29.01 32.36 13.62
C SER A 15 -28.64 32.22 12.16
N ILE A 16 -27.83 33.17 11.67
CA ILE A 16 -27.22 33.15 10.35
C ILE A 16 -26.43 31.85 10.25
N ALA A 17 -26.97 30.92 9.46
CA ALA A 17 -26.26 29.74 9.01
C ALA A 17 -25.12 30.22 8.11
N LEU A 18 -23.94 30.42 8.70
CA LEU A 18 -22.69 30.53 7.97
C LEU A 18 -22.43 29.16 7.32
N LEU A 19 -23.04 28.95 6.16
CA LEU A 19 -22.67 27.87 5.25
C LEU A 19 -21.27 28.20 4.75
N ALA A 20 -20.26 27.70 5.45
CA ALA A 20 -18.88 27.77 5.05
C ALA A 20 -18.75 26.99 3.73
N ALA A 21 -18.77 27.73 2.61
CA ALA A 21 -18.30 27.23 1.34
C ALA A 21 -16.79 27.06 1.48
N ALA A 22 -16.35 25.87 1.92
CA ALA A 22 -14.95 25.51 1.85
C ALA A 22 -14.52 25.59 0.38
N PRO A 23 -13.42 26.30 0.06
CA PRO A 23 -12.90 26.28 -1.29
C PRO A 23 -12.59 24.83 -1.66
N ALA A 24 -13.11 24.39 -2.81
CA ALA A 24 -12.65 23.15 -3.42
C ALA A 24 -11.16 23.33 -3.69
N ALA A 25 -10.31 22.68 -2.89
CA ALA A 25 -8.90 22.60 -3.14
C ALA A 25 -8.73 21.80 -4.44
N TYR A 26 -8.63 22.51 -5.56
CA TYR A 26 -8.27 21.90 -6.83
C TYR A 26 -6.79 21.53 -6.75
N ALA A 27 -6.49 20.24 -6.85
CA ALA A 27 -5.15 19.74 -7.13
C ALA A 27 -4.63 20.45 -8.38
N ALA A 28 -3.71 21.40 -8.20
CA ALA A 28 -3.21 22.25 -9.28
C ALA A 28 -2.36 21.49 -10.32
N ASP A 29 -1.96 20.26 -9.99
CA ASP A 29 -1.16 19.34 -10.79
C ASP A 29 -1.90 18.04 -11.18
N GLY A 30 -3.16 17.89 -10.77
CA GLY A 30 -3.93 16.67 -10.99
C GLY A 30 -3.57 15.52 -10.07
N VAL A 31 -2.71 15.71 -9.07
CA VAL A 31 -2.37 14.69 -8.06
C VAL A 31 -3.34 14.79 -6.89
N LEU A 32 -3.99 13.68 -6.53
CA LEU A 32 -4.82 13.65 -5.32
C LEU A 32 -3.98 13.26 -4.11
N GLU A 33 -4.06 14.09 -3.08
CA GLU A 33 -3.29 13.89 -1.84
C GLU A 33 -4.03 12.93 -0.90
N ILE A 34 -3.27 12.02 -0.30
CA ILE A 34 -3.72 11.12 0.75
C ILE A 34 -2.94 11.46 2.02
N SER A 35 -3.67 11.68 3.12
CA SER A 35 -3.08 11.99 4.42
C SER A 35 -3.82 11.24 5.52
N GLN A 36 -3.19 11.10 6.69
CA GLN A 36 -3.84 10.50 7.85
C GLN A 36 -5.15 11.20 8.21
N ALA A 37 -5.20 12.52 8.02
CA ALA A 37 -6.38 13.32 8.37
C ALA A 37 -7.60 12.96 7.52
N CYS A 38 -7.41 12.66 6.23
CA CYS A 38 -8.53 12.23 5.38
C CYS A 38 -8.81 10.73 5.54
N ALA A 39 -7.77 9.91 5.67
CA ALA A 39 -7.89 8.47 5.87
C ALA A 39 -8.63 8.11 7.17
N ALA A 40 -8.29 8.74 8.29
CA ALA A 40 -9.00 8.56 9.56
C ALA A 40 -10.27 9.44 9.70
N GLY A 41 -10.54 10.27 8.71
CA GLY A 41 -11.55 11.32 8.76
C GLY A 41 -12.73 11.04 7.83
N PRO A 42 -13.19 12.02 7.03
CA PRO A 42 -14.39 11.88 6.20
C PRO A 42 -14.20 11.10 4.90
N GLY A 43 -12.98 10.64 4.59
CA GLY A 43 -12.56 10.13 3.28
C GLY A 43 -11.71 11.16 2.51
N CYS A 44 -10.85 10.67 1.62
CA CYS A 44 -9.85 11.46 0.90
C CYS A 44 -10.33 12.06 -0.43
N PHE A 45 -11.30 11.44 -1.11
CA PHE A 45 -11.80 11.92 -2.40
C PHE A 45 -13.22 11.37 -2.69
N PRO A 46 -13.91 11.84 -3.75
CA PRO A 46 -15.26 11.37 -4.04
C PRO A 46 -15.34 9.85 -4.22
N GLY A 47 -16.24 9.21 -3.48
CA GLY A 47 -16.42 7.75 -3.47
C GLY A 47 -15.56 7.02 -2.45
N ASP A 48 -14.69 7.71 -1.72
CA ASP A 48 -13.95 7.17 -0.58
C ASP A 48 -14.77 7.31 0.71
N ALA A 49 -14.88 6.24 1.49
CA ALA A 49 -15.63 6.23 2.73
C ALA A 49 -14.75 6.72 3.91
N PRO A 50 -15.35 7.21 5.01
CA PRO A 50 -14.61 7.47 6.25
C PRO A 50 -13.88 6.22 6.77
N GLY A 51 -12.58 6.35 7.08
CA GLY A 51 -11.78 5.27 7.66
C GLY A 51 -10.92 4.51 6.64
N PHE A 52 -10.48 3.32 7.04
CA PHE A 52 -9.69 2.42 6.20
C PHE A 52 -10.56 1.32 5.58
N PRO A 53 -10.27 0.90 4.33
CA PRO A 53 -9.21 1.40 3.46
C PRO A 53 -9.54 2.75 2.79
N VAL A 54 -8.50 3.53 2.46
CA VAL A 54 -8.63 4.60 1.47
C VAL A 54 -8.86 3.97 0.10
N THR A 55 -10.04 4.19 -0.47
CA THR A 55 -10.54 3.43 -1.62
C THR A 55 -10.35 4.17 -2.94
N ILE A 56 -9.29 3.88 -3.70
CA ILE A 56 -9.06 4.47 -5.03
C ILE A 56 -9.97 3.80 -6.07
N SER A 57 -11.09 4.47 -6.38
CA SER A 57 -12.08 4.01 -7.36
C SER A 57 -12.17 4.91 -8.59
N SER A 58 -13.01 4.52 -9.55
CA SER A 58 -13.27 5.34 -10.75
C SER A 58 -13.84 6.73 -10.42
N LEU A 59 -14.37 6.91 -9.21
CA LEU A 59 -14.94 8.17 -8.72
C LEU A 59 -13.88 9.16 -8.22
N ALA A 60 -12.65 8.72 -7.94
CA ALA A 60 -11.60 9.58 -7.42
C ALA A 60 -11.28 10.76 -8.35
N GLY A 61 -11.49 10.61 -9.66
CA GLY A 61 -11.30 11.68 -10.65
C GLY A 61 -9.85 11.92 -11.08
N SER A 62 -8.86 11.27 -10.45
CA SER A 62 -7.45 11.25 -10.87
C SER A 62 -6.92 9.82 -11.09
N HIS A 63 -5.72 9.74 -11.68
CA HIS A 63 -4.87 8.56 -11.84
C HIS A 63 -3.58 8.65 -11.01
N SER A 64 -3.24 9.82 -10.48
CA SER A 64 -2.02 10.06 -9.70
C SER A 64 -2.40 10.45 -8.28
N PHE A 65 -1.80 9.75 -7.32
CA PHE A 65 -2.04 9.91 -5.91
C PHE A 65 -0.71 10.07 -5.20
N ALA A 66 -0.67 10.88 -4.15
CA ALA A 66 0.54 11.04 -3.37
C ALA A 66 0.25 11.14 -1.87
N LEU A 67 1.10 10.51 -1.06
CA LEU A 67 1.04 10.72 0.38
C LEU A 67 1.55 12.13 0.73
N THR A 68 0.89 12.75 1.71
CA THR A 68 1.33 14.02 2.32
C THR A 68 1.58 13.92 3.82
N SER A 69 1.39 12.73 4.40
CA SER A 69 1.79 12.37 5.76
C SER A 69 2.02 10.86 5.85
N ASP A 70 2.61 10.42 6.95
CA ASP A 70 2.53 9.01 7.34
C ASP A 70 1.07 8.59 7.52
N ILE A 71 0.79 7.31 7.26
CA ILE A 71 -0.51 6.66 7.43
C ILE A 71 -0.38 5.60 8.53
N ALA A 72 -1.12 5.80 9.62
CA ALA A 72 -1.23 4.88 10.74
C ALA A 72 -2.56 4.11 10.65
N VAL A 73 -2.46 2.83 10.29
CA VAL A 73 -3.59 1.90 10.27
C VAL A 73 -3.80 1.35 11.69
N PRO A 74 -5.01 1.43 12.27
CA PRO A 74 -5.22 1.19 13.70
C PRO A 74 -5.14 -0.29 14.10
N THR A 75 -5.37 -1.21 13.16
CA THR A 75 -5.34 -2.66 13.38
C THR A 75 -4.70 -3.37 12.20
N ASN A 76 -4.07 -4.52 12.46
CA ASN A 76 -3.42 -5.32 11.40
C ASN A 76 -4.43 -6.07 10.52
N ALA A 77 -5.72 -6.01 10.84
CA ALA A 77 -6.80 -6.58 10.04
C ALA A 77 -7.32 -5.63 8.95
N GLU A 78 -6.88 -4.37 8.96
CA GLU A 78 -7.34 -3.35 8.03
C GLU A 78 -6.33 -3.13 6.90
N THR A 79 -6.83 -3.02 5.68
CA THR A 79 -6.05 -2.59 4.52
C THR A 79 -5.86 -1.08 4.56
N ALA A 80 -4.67 -0.54 4.27
CA ALA A 80 -4.47 0.92 4.25
C ALA A 80 -5.05 1.57 2.99
N ILE A 81 -4.67 1.07 1.81
CA ILE A 81 -5.14 1.59 0.51
C ILE A 81 -5.67 0.44 -0.34
N GLU A 82 -6.89 0.58 -0.85
CA GLU A 82 -7.54 -0.38 -1.74
C GLU A 82 -7.78 0.24 -3.12
N ILE A 83 -7.33 -0.43 -4.19
CA ILE A 83 -7.37 0.08 -5.56
C ILE A 83 -8.33 -0.78 -6.39
N SER A 84 -9.38 -0.16 -6.92
CA SER A 84 -10.42 -0.85 -7.70
C SER A 84 -10.43 -0.50 -9.19
N ARG A 85 -9.39 0.19 -9.67
CA ARG A 85 -9.26 0.62 -11.07
C ARG A 85 -7.83 0.57 -11.59
N THR A 86 -7.74 0.39 -12.91
CA THR A 86 -6.51 0.33 -13.68
C THR A 86 -5.89 1.72 -13.91
N ASN A 87 -4.58 1.76 -14.21
CA ASN A 87 -3.81 2.98 -14.51
C ASN A 87 -3.77 3.93 -13.31
N VAL A 88 -3.17 3.48 -12.21
CA VAL A 88 -3.04 4.24 -10.96
C VAL A 88 -1.56 4.34 -10.62
N SER A 89 -1.10 5.53 -10.24
CA SER A 89 0.25 5.76 -9.73
C SER A 89 0.16 6.34 -8.32
N ILE A 90 0.87 5.72 -7.37
CA ILE A 90 0.92 6.10 -5.97
C ILE A 90 2.36 6.42 -5.59
N ASP A 91 2.61 7.69 -5.30
CA ASP A 91 3.89 8.18 -4.79
C ASP A 91 3.81 8.35 -3.27
N LEU A 92 4.59 7.57 -2.53
CA LEU A 92 4.63 7.67 -1.08
C LEU A 92 5.48 8.84 -0.57
N ARG A 93 6.24 9.54 -1.42
CA ARG A 93 7.02 10.76 -1.10
C ARG A 93 7.91 10.69 0.15
N GLY A 94 8.38 9.50 0.50
CA GLY A 94 9.20 9.20 1.66
C GLY A 94 8.41 8.93 2.94
N PHE A 95 7.08 9.02 2.91
CA PHE A 95 6.21 8.72 4.03
C PHE A 95 6.03 7.20 4.24
N GLU A 96 5.62 6.86 5.46
CA GLU A 96 5.37 5.49 5.90
C GLU A 96 3.87 5.18 5.92
N ILE A 97 3.49 4.02 5.38
CA ILE A 97 2.23 3.33 5.73
C ILE A 97 2.59 2.27 6.76
N ALA A 98 2.02 2.34 7.96
CA ALA A 98 2.29 1.35 8.97
C ALA A 98 1.06 1.04 9.81
N CYS A 99 0.97 -0.21 10.25
CA CYS A 99 0.03 -0.53 11.30
C CYS A 99 0.55 -0.03 12.64
N ARG A 100 -0.21 0.87 13.29
CA ARG A 100 0.08 1.39 14.63
C ARG A 100 -1.21 1.42 15.45
N ASN A 101 -1.17 0.80 16.61
CA ASN A 101 -2.30 0.85 17.54
C ASN A 101 -2.49 2.28 18.11
N ALA A 102 -3.53 2.46 18.93
CA ALA A 102 -3.88 3.77 19.49
C ALA A 102 -2.78 4.46 20.34
N ILE A 103 -1.75 3.73 20.77
CA ILE A 103 -0.62 4.27 21.52
C ILE A 103 0.66 4.41 20.65
N GLY A 104 0.54 4.23 19.33
CA GLY A 104 1.63 4.39 18.36
C GLY A 104 2.59 3.21 18.25
N VAL A 105 2.30 2.10 18.95
CA VAL A 105 3.10 0.88 18.89
C VAL A 105 2.69 0.09 17.65
N PRO A 106 3.63 -0.51 16.89
CA PRO A 106 3.30 -1.41 15.80
C PRO A 106 2.23 -2.41 16.21
N CYS A 107 1.25 -2.67 15.34
CA CYS A 107 0.17 -3.62 15.64
C CYS A 107 0.69 -5.05 15.86
N GLY A 108 1.96 -5.27 15.52
CA GLY A 108 2.67 -6.51 15.68
C GLY A 108 4.02 -6.49 14.96
N GLY A 109 4.89 -7.46 15.27
CA GLY A 109 6.09 -7.79 14.50
C GLY A 109 6.01 -9.18 13.85
N ALA A 110 6.76 -9.39 12.77
CA ALA A 110 6.79 -10.63 11.99
C ALA A 110 7.12 -11.92 12.78
N ASP A 111 7.56 -11.81 14.03
CA ASP A 111 7.83 -12.91 14.95
C ASP A 111 6.60 -13.42 15.72
N ASP A 112 5.47 -12.72 15.66
CA ASP A 112 4.25 -13.15 16.34
C ASP A 112 3.22 -13.70 15.36
N SER A 113 3.17 -15.04 15.35
CA SER A 113 2.30 -15.89 14.53
C SER A 113 0.79 -15.61 14.65
N THR A 114 0.36 -14.77 15.59
CA THR A 114 -1.05 -14.37 15.73
C THR A 114 -1.45 -13.22 14.80
N GLN A 115 -0.51 -12.71 13.98
CA GLN A 115 -0.67 -11.46 13.24
C GLN A 115 -1.14 -11.56 11.79
N PHE A 116 -1.38 -12.75 11.25
CA PHE A 116 -2.06 -12.93 9.95
C PHE A 116 -3.53 -12.51 10.07
N ALA A 117 -3.76 -11.20 10.07
CA ALA A 117 -5.07 -10.60 10.27
C ALA A 117 -5.71 -10.15 8.94
N GLY A 118 -4.99 -10.28 7.82
CA GLY A 118 -5.52 -10.07 6.46
C GLY A 118 -5.49 -8.62 5.98
N GLY A 119 -4.90 -7.68 6.74
CA GLY A 119 -4.81 -6.27 6.34
C GLY A 119 -3.52 -5.96 5.58
N ASP A 120 -3.65 -5.61 4.30
CA ASP A 120 -2.51 -5.21 3.45
C ASP A 120 -2.15 -3.72 3.53
N GLY A 121 -0.91 -3.37 3.22
CA GLY A 121 -0.53 -1.97 3.05
C GLY A 121 -1.24 -1.34 1.85
N ILE A 122 -0.96 -1.84 0.66
CA ILE A 122 -1.62 -1.41 -0.58
C ILE A 122 -2.05 -2.64 -1.36
N ARG A 123 -3.34 -2.74 -1.70
CA ARG A 123 -3.84 -3.85 -2.51
C ARG A 123 -4.77 -3.45 -3.64
N VAL A 124 -4.85 -4.28 -4.65
CA VAL A 124 -5.92 -4.22 -5.65
C VAL A 124 -7.13 -5.06 -5.23
N THR A 125 -8.33 -4.70 -5.69
CA THR A 125 -9.55 -5.49 -5.40
C THR A 125 -9.67 -6.76 -6.23
N SER A 126 -8.97 -6.84 -7.37
CA SER A 126 -8.95 -8.02 -8.23
C SER A 126 -7.71 -8.03 -9.12
N SER A 127 -7.32 -9.20 -9.60
CA SER A 127 -6.21 -9.37 -10.53
C SER A 127 -6.41 -8.69 -11.90
N SER A 128 -7.65 -8.30 -12.25
CA SER A 128 -7.93 -7.53 -13.47
C SER A 128 -7.57 -6.05 -13.35
N VAL A 129 -7.36 -5.55 -12.13
CA VAL A 129 -6.84 -4.20 -11.90
C VAL A 129 -5.35 -4.20 -12.23
N ALA A 130 -4.99 -3.53 -13.33
CA ALA A 130 -3.64 -3.58 -13.90
C ALA A 130 -3.02 -2.19 -14.02
N TYR A 131 -1.74 -2.13 -14.42
CA TYR A 131 -1.04 -0.86 -14.65
C TYR A 131 -1.04 0.01 -13.39
N VAL A 132 -0.77 -0.62 -12.24
CA VAL A 132 -0.65 0.07 -10.96
C VAL A 132 0.82 0.26 -10.63
N GLU A 133 1.19 1.49 -10.32
CA GLU A 133 2.53 1.89 -9.92
C GLU A 133 2.53 2.33 -8.44
N VAL A 134 3.50 1.85 -7.67
CA VAL A 134 3.70 2.21 -6.26
C VAL A 134 5.18 2.47 -6.01
N HIS A 135 5.53 3.64 -5.48
CA HIS A 135 6.94 3.97 -5.26
C HIS A 135 7.22 4.94 -4.12
N GLY A 136 8.51 5.04 -3.76
CA GLY A 136 9.08 6.18 -3.05
C GLY A 136 8.70 6.29 -1.57
N GLY A 137 8.68 5.20 -0.80
CA GLY A 137 8.37 5.28 0.63
C GLY A 137 8.58 3.98 1.39
N SER A 138 7.81 3.77 2.46
CA SER A 138 7.87 2.51 3.23
C SER A 138 6.50 2.00 3.63
N ILE A 139 6.37 0.67 3.67
CA ILE A 139 5.19 -0.05 4.16
C ILE A 139 5.63 -1.05 5.22
N ASN A 140 5.05 -0.96 6.41
CA ASN A 140 5.60 -1.60 7.59
C ASN A 140 4.54 -2.22 8.51
N SER A 141 4.82 -3.42 9.03
CA SER A 141 4.04 -4.06 10.10
C SER A 141 2.56 -4.26 9.75
N MET A 142 2.23 -4.43 8.46
CA MET A 142 0.87 -4.78 8.03
C MET A 142 0.56 -6.25 8.37
N GLY A 143 -0.71 -6.60 8.53
CA GLY A 143 -1.09 -7.94 8.99
C GLY A 143 -1.05 -9.01 7.92
N ASP A 144 -1.07 -8.63 6.65
CA ASP A 144 -0.84 -9.56 5.53
C ASP A 144 0.26 -8.99 4.61
N ASP A 145 0.00 -8.69 3.35
CA ASP A 145 1.03 -8.25 2.42
C ASP A 145 1.39 -6.76 2.60
N GLY A 146 2.64 -6.41 2.32
CA GLY A 146 3.02 -5.00 2.19
C GLY A 146 2.33 -4.38 0.97
N VAL A 147 2.48 -5.03 -0.18
CA VAL A 147 1.91 -4.63 -1.46
C VAL A 147 1.35 -5.84 -2.19
N GLU A 148 0.08 -5.83 -2.60
CA GLU A 148 -0.52 -6.86 -3.46
C GLU A 148 -1.16 -6.24 -4.72
N LEU A 149 -0.53 -6.39 -5.88
CA LEU A 149 -0.98 -5.78 -7.13
C LEU A 149 -1.33 -6.80 -8.23
N GLY A 150 -2.12 -6.35 -9.19
CA GLY A 150 -2.51 -7.14 -10.36
C GLY A 150 -1.40 -7.25 -11.42
N ALA A 151 -1.80 -7.44 -12.67
CA ALA A 151 -0.87 -7.55 -13.79
C ALA A 151 -0.31 -6.18 -14.21
N HIS A 152 0.83 -6.19 -14.90
CA HIS A 152 1.52 -4.98 -15.38
C HIS A 152 1.77 -3.97 -14.26
N ALA A 153 2.11 -4.44 -13.06
CA ALA A 153 2.42 -3.58 -11.94
C ALA A 153 3.86 -3.06 -12.01
N TRP A 154 4.11 -1.88 -11.47
CA TRP A 154 5.44 -1.31 -11.29
C TRP A 154 5.65 -0.96 -9.84
N VAL A 155 6.63 -1.58 -9.20
CA VAL A 155 6.98 -1.27 -7.81
C VAL A 155 8.45 -0.91 -7.76
N HIS A 156 8.77 0.30 -7.30
CA HIS A 156 10.16 0.73 -7.24
C HIS A 156 10.47 1.70 -6.10
N ASP A 157 11.74 1.78 -5.70
CA ASP A 157 12.21 2.70 -4.65
C ASP A 157 11.37 2.59 -3.35
N LEU A 158 10.96 1.36 -3.02
CA LEU A 158 10.05 1.06 -1.90
C LEU A 158 10.74 0.23 -0.84
N ARG A 159 10.39 0.46 0.43
CA ARG A 159 10.82 -0.38 1.57
C ARG A 159 9.63 -1.14 2.14
N THR A 160 9.67 -2.47 2.15
CA THR A 160 8.61 -3.31 2.76
C THR A 160 9.17 -4.14 3.89
N ILE A 161 8.69 -3.87 5.12
CA ILE A 161 9.35 -4.30 6.36
C ILE A 161 8.34 -4.93 7.30
N GLY A 162 8.66 -6.11 7.86
CA GLY A 162 7.91 -6.60 9.03
C GLY A 162 6.44 -6.94 8.77
N ASN A 163 6.00 -7.10 7.50
CA ASN A 163 4.61 -7.43 7.19
C ASN A 163 4.35 -8.92 7.45
N GLY A 164 3.13 -9.28 7.85
CA GLY A 164 2.78 -10.66 8.20
C GLY A 164 2.95 -11.63 7.03
N GLY A 165 2.57 -11.20 5.83
CA GLY A 165 2.58 -11.97 4.58
C GLY A 165 3.81 -11.69 3.72
N VAL A 166 3.56 -11.45 2.43
CA VAL A 166 4.57 -11.15 1.41
C VAL A 166 4.98 -9.68 1.49
N GLY A 167 6.26 -9.39 1.30
CA GLY A 167 6.72 -8.01 1.17
C GLY A 167 6.10 -7.30 -0.04
N ILE A 168 6.28 -7.85 -1.24
CA ILE A 168 5.69 -7.37 -2.50
C ILE A 168 5.14 -8.55 -3.34
N GLY A 169 3.83 -8.61 -3.47
CA GLY A 169 3.04 -9.51 -4.31
C GLY A 169 2.58 -8.84 -5.62
N THR A 170 2.83 -9.46 -6.76
CA THR A 170 2.40 -8.96 -8.08
C THR A 170 2.00 -10.09 -9.03
N ASN A 171 1.35 -9.76 -10.15
CA ASN A 171 1.01 -10.73 -11.19
C ASN A 171 1.80 -10.51 -12.51
N ASP A 172 1.29 -11.05 -13.60
CA ASP A 172 1.90 -11.11 -14.94
C ASP A 172 2.53 -9.80 -15.42
N SER A 173 3.70 -9.91 -16.03
CA SER A 173 4.37 -8.81 -16.74
C SER A 173 4.60 -7.57 -15.88
N SER A 174 4.87 -7.78 -14.59
CA SER A 174 5.16 -6.73 -13.61
C SER A 174 6.66 -6.52 -13.45
N GLU A 175 7.06 -5.34 -13.01
CA GLU A 175 8.46 -4.99 -12.73
C GLU A 175 8.59 -4.52 -11.27
N ILE A 176 9.49 -5.18 -10.53
CA ILE A 176 9.86 -4.80 -9.16
C ILE A 176 11.34 -4.44 -9.17
N ARG A 177 11.69 -3.19 -8.86
CA ARG A 177 13.10 -2.77 -8.90
C ARG A 177 13.52 -1.85 -7.77
N ASP A 178 14.79 -1.90 -7.40
CA ASP A 178 15.40 -0.97 -6.45
C ASP A 178 14.68 -0.92 -5.09
N CYS A 179 14.04 -2.03 -4.69
CA CYS A 179 13.30 -2.13 -3.44
C CYS A 179 14.15 -2.77 -2.33
N GLN A 180 13.83 -2.41 -1.08
CA GLN A 180 14.38 -3.05 0.13
C GLN A 180 13.27 -3.82 0.83
N ILE A 181 13.35 -5.14 0.81
CA ILE A 181 12.30 -6.03 1.31
C ILE A 181 12.89 -6.92 2.39
N HIS A 182 12.50 -6.72 3.65
CA HIS A 182 13.05 -7.52 4.73
C HIS A 182 12.12 -7.78 5.91
N ASP A 183 12.45 -8.85 6.64
CA ASP A 183 11.74 -9.26 7.86
C ASP A 183 10.23 -9.48 7.65
N ASN A 184 9.77 -9.83 6.45
CA ASN A 184 8.36 -10.18 6.22
C ASN A 184 8.11 -11.65 6.59
N GLY A 185 6.92 -11.99 7.07
CA GLY A 185 6.60 -13.32 7.60
C GLY A 185 6.56 -14.44 6.55
N SER A 186 6.36 -14.09 5.27
CA SER A 186 6.36 -15.02 4.13
C SER A 186 7.47 -14.69 3.13
N HIS A 187 7.15 -14.64 1.83
CA HIS A 187 8.11 -14.31 0.78
C HIS A 187 8.51 -12.84 0.79
N GLY A 188 9.74 -12.53 0.37
CA GLY A 188 10.09 -11.13 0.13
C GLY A 188 9.35 -10.61 -1.10
N ILE A 189 9.68 -11.19 -2.26
CA ILE A 189 8.99 -10.92 -3.52
C ILE A 189 8.27 -12.19 -3.96
N TYR A 190 6.98 -12.05 -4.29
CA TYR A 190 6.17 -13.12 -4.86
C TYR A 190 5.48 -12.62 -6.13
N ASN A 191 5.88 -13.17 -7.28
CA ASN A 191 5.33 -12.78 -8.57
C ASN A 191 4.71 -14.01 -9.26
N ARG A 192 3.39 -14.02 -9.43
CA ARG A 192 2.71 -15.03 -10.27
C ARG A 192 2.75 -14.53 -11.71
N THR A 193 3.40 -15.26 -12.60
CA THR A 193 3.63 -14.78 -13.97
C THR A 193 3.39 -15.84 -15.02
N SER A 194 2.51 -15.51 -15.95
CA SER A 194 2.42 -16.11 -17.27
C SER A 194 3.22 -15.36 -18.34
N GLY A 195 3.84 -14.23 -17.98
CA GLY A 195 4.40 -13.25 -18.91
C GLY A 195 5.84 -12.82 -18.63
N ARG A 196 6.14 -11.54 -18.87
CA ARG A 196 7.49 -10.96 -18.82
C ARG A 196 7.74 -10.20 -17.52
N SER A 197 7.72 -10.89 -16.40
CA SER A 197 7.95 -10.24 -15.10
C SER A 197 9.45 -10.05 -14.83
N ARG A 198 9.78 -9.02 -14.05
CA ARG A 198 11.15 -8.61 -13.77
C ARG A 198 11.32 -8.27 -12.30
N ALA A 199 12.42 -8.74 -11.72
CA ALA A 199 12.86 -8.32 -10.39
C ALA A 199 14.33 -7.87 -10.46
N ILE A 200 14.60 -6.57 -10.36
CA ILE A 200 15.92 -6.00 -10.67
C ILE A 200 16.47 -5.15 -9.51
N GLY A 201 17.72 -5.34 -9.10
CA GLY A 201 18.37 -4.43 -8.15
C GLY A 201 17.75 -4.43 -6.75
N ASN A 202 17.01 -5.47 -6.37
CA ASN A 202 16.33 -5.51 -5.07
C ASN A 202 17.24 -6.08 -3.97
N SER A 203 17.05 -5.59 -2.75
CA SER A 203 17.64 -6.17 -1.54
C SER A 203 16.57 -6.93 -0.76
N VAL A 204 16.66 -8.26 -0.74
CA VAL A 204 15.63 -9.15 -0.19
C VAL A 204 16.19 -10.02 0.94
N ILE A 205 15.96 -9.60 2.18
CA ILE A 205 16.72 -10.11 3.33
C ILE A 205 15.80 -10.60 4.45
N ALA A 206 16.14 -11.73 5.09
CA ALA A 206 15.52 -12.15 6.36
C ALA A 206 13.99 -12.34 6.33
N ASN A 207 13.41 -12.68 5.18
CA ASN A 207 11.99 -13.03 5.09
C ASN A 207 11.75 -14.49 5.51
N GLY A 208 10.59 -14.80 6.08
CA GLY A 208 10.26 -16.12 6.62
C GLY A 208 10.16 -17.23 5.57
N GLY A 209 9.82 -16.88 4.33
CA GLY A 209 9.72 -17.75 3.16
C GLY A 209 10.89 -17.61 2.18
N THR A 210 10.67 -17.91 0.91
CA THR A 210 11.65 -17.66 -0.16
C THR A 210 11.89 -16.16 -0.32
N GLY A 211 13.14 -15.74 -0.51
CA GLY A 211 13.45 -14.34 -0.78
C GLY A 211 12.71 -13.84 -2.01
N LEU A 212 12.98 -14.45 -3.17
CA LEU A 212 12.33 -14.12 -4.44
C LEU A 212 11.69 -15.37 -5.05
N GLN A 213 10.38 -15.33 -5.27
CA GLN A 213 9.67 -16.41 -5.95
C GLN A 213 8.92 -15.88 -7.17
N MET A 214 9.26 -16.42 -8.33
CA MET A 214 8.49 -16.25 -9.56
C MET A 214 7.78 -17.58 -9.86
N ILE A 215 6.45 -17.56 -9.93
CA ILE A 215 5.68 -18.75 -10.29
C ILE A 215 5.38 -18.66 -11.78
N LEU A 216 5.97 -19.58 -12.54
CA LEU A 216 5.81 -19.65 -13.99
C LEU A 216 4.50 -20.37 -14.33
N GLU A 217 3.51 -19.61 -14.76
CA GLU A 217 2.22 -20.11 -15.23
C GLU A 217 2.13 -19.99 -16.75
N GLY A 218 2.55 -21.01 -17.49
CA GLY A 218 2.40 -21.03 -18.96
C GLY A 218 3.65 -20.64 -19.74
N LEU A 219 3.53 -20.67 -21.08
CA LEU A 219 4.68 -20.75 -21.98
C LEU A 219 5.50 -19.46 -22.06
N LEU A 220 4.88 -18.28 -21.90
CA LEU A 220 5.58 -16.99 -22.02
C LEU A 220 6.34 -16.59 -20.75
N ALA A 221 6.14 -17.32 -19.65
CA ALA A 221 6.81 -17.10 -18.38
C ALA A 221 8.35 -17.27 -18.49
N VAL A 222 8.83 -17.98 -19.51
CA VAL A 222 10.27 -18.12 -19.83
C VAL A 222 10.99 -16.80 -20.13
N LEU A 223 10.24 -15.72 -20.31
CA LEU A 223 10.79 -14.38 -20.50
C LEU A 223 10.91 -13.59 -19.19
N SER A 224 10.48 -14.18 -18.06
CA SER A 224 10.66 -13.61 -16.74
C SER A 224 12.08 -13.84 -16.23
N TYR A 225 12.65 -12.83 -15.59
CA TYR A 225 14.01 -12.88 -15.08
C TYR A 225 14.19 -12.02 -13.83
N TYR A 226 15.23 -12.34 -13.08
CA TYR A 226 15.70 -11.52 -11.97
C TYR A 226 17.18 -11.15 -12.17
N ASP A 227 17.55 -9.90 -11.92
CA ASP A 227 18.89 -9.38 -12.20
C ASP A 227 19.40 -8.48 -11.07
N GLU A 228 20.69 -8.53 -10.77
CA GLU A 228 21.34 -7.62 -9.80
C GLU A 228 20.71 -7.59 -8.39
N ASN A 229 20.03 -8.66 -7.96
CA ASN A 229 19.42 -8.71 -6.64
C ASN A 229 20.39 -9.22 -5.56
N VAL A 230 20.25 -8.69 -4.34
CA VAL A 230 20.93 -9.18 -3.14
C VAL A 230 19.90 -9.94 -2.30
N ILE A 231 20.06 -11.25 -2.17
CA ILE A 231 19.06 -12.11 -1.53
C ILE A 231 19.70 -12.95 -0.42
N LEU A 232 19.41 -12.61 0.84
CA LEU A 232 20.15 -13.13 2.00
C LEU A 232 19.23 -13.60 3.14
N ASN A 233 19.61 -14.69 3.81
CA ASN A 233 19.01 -15.11 5.09
C ASN A 233 17.49 -15.34 5.07
N ASN A 234 16.90 -15.70 3.93
CA ASN A 234 15.47 -16.00 3.82
C ASN A 234 15.21 -17.48 4.19
N GLY A 235 14.06 -17.77 4.80
CA GLY A 235 13.76 -19.10 5.37
C GLY A 235 13.53 -20.22 4.35
N GLY A 236 13.01 -19.89 3.16
CA GLY A 236 12.60 -20.85 2.11
C GLY A 236 13.59 -21.02 0.95
N GLY A 237 14.76 -20.37 1.01
CA GLY A 237 15.73 -20.31 -0.09
C GLY A 237 15.83 -18.93 -0.74
N VAL A 238 16.72 -18.80 -1.72
CA VAL A 238 17.08 -17.49 -2.28
C VAL A 238 16.15 -17.11 -3.45
N ALA A 239 16.18 -17.83 -4.56
CA ALA A 239 15.38 -17.51 -5.74
C ALA A 239 14.73 -18.78 -6.33
N ALA A 240 13.47 -18.71 -6.76
CA ALA A 240 12.79 -19.82 -7.41
C ALA A 240 12.00 -19.38 -8.65
N GLY A 241 12.02 -20.24 -9.67
CA GLY A 241 11.10 -20.19 -10.81
C GLY A 241 11.29 -19.04 -11.78
N ALA A 242 12.49 -18.50 -11.98
CA ALA A 242 12.77 -17.66 -13.15
C ALA A 242 13.62 -18.40 -14.18
N PHE A 243 13.61 -17.90 -15.43
CA PHE A 243 14.34 -18.52 -16.54
C PHE A 243 15.79 -18.01 -16.66
N SER A 244 16.04 -16.77 -16.23
CA SER A 244 17.36 -16.15 -16.30
C SER A 244 17.66 -15.36 -15.02
N GLY A 245 18.87 -15.51 -14.50
CA GLY A 245 19.37 -14.85 -13.30
C GLY A 245 20.74 -14.23 -13.57
N GLY A 246 20.81 -12.94 -13.92
CA GLY A 246 22.08 -12.22 -14.08
C GLY A 246 22.49 -11.51 -12.79
N GLY A 247 23.79 -11.38 -12.48
CA GLY A 247 24.26 -10.43 -11.46
C GLY A 247 23.78 -10.61 -10.00
N ASN A 248 23.04 -11.66 -9.65
CA ASN A 248 22.48 -11.81 -8.30
C ASN A 248 23.51 -12.29 -7.28
N PHE A 249 23.44 -11.74 -6.08
CA PHE A 249 24.19 -12.20 -4.92
C PHE A 249 23.27 -12.97 -3.97
N CYS A 250 23.50 -14.28 -3.86
CA CYS A 250 22.68 -15.19 -3.05
C CYS A 250 23.48 -15.69 -1.84
N GLY A 251 22.96 -15.48 -0.64
CA GLY A 251 23.57 -15.91 0.62
C GLY A 251 23.22 -17.34 1.02
N ALA A 252 23.75 -17.79 2.16
CA ALA A 252 23.50 -19.13 2.69
C ALA A 252 21.99 -19.41 2.85
N GLY A 253 21.49 -20.50 2.26
CA GLY A 253 20.07 -20.87 2.28
C GLY A 253 19.61 -21.81 1.16
N GLY A 254 20.39 -21.98 0.10
CA GLY A 254 20.07 -22.86 -1.03
C GLY A 254 19.69 -22.08 -2.29
N GLY A 255 20.43 -22.34 -3.37
CA GLY A 255 20.19 -21.95 -4.78
C GLY A 255 19.85 -20.48 -5.09
N CYS A 256 20.70 -19.83 -5.89
CA CYS A 256 20.16 -19.06 -7.01
C CYS A 256 19.78 -20.08 -8.12
#